data_AF-A0A1Y0TGT8-F1
#
_entry.id   AF-A0A1Y0TGT8-F1
#
_cell.length_a   1.000
_cell.length_b   1.000
_cell.length_c   1.000
_cell.angle_alpha   90.00
_cell.angle_beta   90.00
_cell.angle_gamma   90.00
#
_symmetry.space_group_name_H-M   'P 1'
#
loop_
_entity.id
_entity.type
_entity.pdbx_description
1 polymer ?
#
loop_
_entity_poly.entity_id
_entity_poly.type
_entity_poly.pdbx_seq_one_letter_code
_entity_poly.pdbx_strand_id
1 'polypeptide(L)' 'MDDMDKPVLTENELWEYLHCEQGLPVTRRSIKHAVLRREIVPTRLGNCNFFSRRDGLDWIVSRKQTGTYRAKSGAVQ' A
#
# COMPACT_ATOMS: atom_id res chain seq x y z
N MET A 1 13.73 9.53 13.98
CA MET A 1 12.83 8.69 13.18
C MET A 1 11.67 8.31 14.07
N ASP A 2 10.45 8.63 13.66
CA ASP A 2 9.24 8.26 14.39
C ASP A 2 9.03 6.72 14.27
N ASP A 3 8.33 6.13 15.22
CA ASP A 3 8.01 4.69 15.19
C ASP A 3 7.23 4.32 13.92
N MET A 4 6.43 5.25 13.39
CA MET A 4 5.68 5.09 12.14
C MET A 4 6.56 5.02 10.89
N ASP A 5 7.77 5.57 10.94
CA ASP A 5 8.72 5.61 9.82
C ASP A 5 9.66 4.41 9.77
N LYS A 6 9.76 3.65 10.87
CA LYS A 6 10.70 2.53 10.96
C LYS A 6 10.29 1.42 9.97
N PRO A 7 11.16 1.04 9.01
CA PRO A 7 10.85 0.02 8.01
C PRO A 7 11.08 -1.37 8.60
N VAL A 8 10.15 -1.82 9.44
CA VAL A 8 10.25 -3.09 10.18
C VAL A 8 9.26 -4.14 9.67
N LEU A 9 8.29 -3.74 8.85
CA LEU A 9 7.22 -4.63 8.39
C LEU A 9 7.62 -5.32 7.09
N THR A 10 7.40 -6.61 7.01
CA THR A 10 7.34 -7.35 5.75
C THR A 10 6.08 -7.00 4.95
N GLU A 11 5.97 -7.47 3.71
CA GLU A 11 4.75 -7.25 2.89
C GLU A 11 3.49 -7.83 3.57
N ASN A 12 3.61 -8.97 4.26
CA ASN A 12 2.50 -9.59 4.99
C ASN A 12 2.13 -8.78 6.23
N GLU A 13 3.10 -8.32 7.01
CA GLU A 13 2.84 -7.52 8.22
C GLU A 13 2.30 -6.13 7.86
N LEU A 14 2.72 -5.55 6.73
CA LEU A 14 2.13 -4.32 6.20
C LEU A 14 0.64 -4.53 5.87
N TRP A 15 0.29 -5.68 5.28
CA TRP A 15 -1.13 -6.03 5.07
C TRP A 15 -1.87 -6.22 6.40
N GLU A 16 -1.30 -6.92 7.38
CA GLU A 16 -1.93 -7.13 8.70
C GLU A 16 -2.18 -5.80 9.41
N TYR A 17 -1.19 -4.90 9.39
CA TYR A 17 -1.33 -3.56 9.94
C TYR A 17 -2.50 -2.81 9.27
N LEU A 18 -2.53 -2.74 7.94
CA LEU A 18 -3.58 -2.00 7.24
C LEU A 18 -4.97 -2.64 7.38
N HIS A 19 -5.06 -3.97 7.33
CA HIS A 19 -6.33 -4.68 7.33
C HIS A 19 -6.87 -4.93 8.74
N CYS A 20 -6.06 -5.55 9.60
CA CYS A 20 -6.49 -6.00 10.91
C CYS A 20 -6.45 -4.87 11.95
N GLU A 21 -5.40 -4.04 11.94
CA GLU A 21 -5.27 -2.97 12.94
C GLU A 21 -6.00 -1.69 12.52
N GLN A 22 -5.86 -1.26 11.27
CA GLN A 22 -6.52 -0.04 10.77
C GLN A 22 -7.92 -0.27 10.21
N GLY A 23 -8.36 -1.54 10.07
CA GLY A 23 -9.69 -1.88 9.57
C GLY A 23 -9.92 -1.53 8.10
N LEU A 24 -8.86 -1.33 7.31
CA LEU A 24 -8.99 -0.93 5.91
C LEU A 24 -9.36 -2.14 5.01
N PRO A 25 -10.22 -1.94 4.00
CA PRO A 25 -10.66 -3.01 3.10
C PRO A 25 -9.61 -3.34 2.03
N VAL A 26 -8.38 -3.66 2.45
CA VAL A 26 -7.25 -4.02 1.57
C VAL A 26 -7.01 -5.53 1.58
N THR A 27 -6.52 -6.06 0.47
CA THR A 27 -6.19 -7.48 0.32
C THR A 27 -4.68 -7.68 0.23
N ARG A 28 -4.16 -8.86 0.60
CA ARG A 28 -2.75 -9.21 0.38
C ARG A 28 -2.35 -9.00 -1.09
N ARG A 29 -3.24 -9.37 -2.02
CA ARG A 29 -3.02 -9.19 -3.45
C ARG A 29 -2.90 -7.72 -3.85
N SER A 30 -3.71 -6.82 -3.29
CA SER A 30 -3.59 -5.39 -3.60
C SER A 30 -2.28 -4.80 -3.10
N ILE A 31 -1.82 -5.19 -1.91
CA ILE A 31 -0.51 -4.77 -1.38
C ILE A 31 0.62 -5.29 -2.28
N LYS A 32 0.61 -6.59 -2.62
CA LYS A 32 1.58 -7.18 -3.55
C LYS A 32 1.69 -6.41 -4.86
N HIS A 33 0.54 -6.11 -5.48
CA HIS A 33 0.53 -5.36 -6.73
C HIS A 33 1.00 -3.91 -6.56
N ALA A 34 0.67 -3.25 -5.45
CA ALA A 34 1.16 -1.91 -5.15
C ALA A 34 2.69 -1.89 -5.01
N VAL A 35 3.28 -2.89 -4.33
CA VAL A 35 4.74 -3.04 -4.23
C VAL A 35 5.37 -3.30 -5.59
N LEU A 36 4.82 -4.23 -6.39
CA LEU A 36 5.33 -4.53 -7.73
C LEU A 36 5.29 -3.32 -8.67
N ARG A 37 4.27 -2.47 -8.54
CA ARG A 37 4.10 -1.23 -9.31
C ARG A 37 4.87 -0.03 -8.74
N ARG A 38 5.58 -0.22 -7.62
CA ARG A 38 6.28 0.86 -6.89
C ARG A 38 5.35 1.98 -6.42
N GLU A 39 4.09 1.65 -6.16
CA GLU A 39 3.14 2.54 -5.47
C GLU A 39 3.44 2.56 -3.95
N ILE A 40 3.90 1.43 -3.41
CA ILE A 40 4.52 1.33 -2.08
C ILE A 40 6.00 1.03 -2.30
N VAL A 41 6.88 1.91 -1.81
CA VAL A 41 8.33 1.79 -2.03
C VAL A 41 8.98 1.06 -0.85
N PRO A 42 9.60 -0.12 -1.04
CA PRO A 42 10.27 -0.82 0.04
C PRO A 42 11.62 -0.18 0.38
N THR A 43 11.96 -0.21 1.66
CA THR A 43 13.35 -0.07 2.11
C THR A 43 14.03 -1.44 2.03
N ARG A 44 15.15 -1.54 1.31
CA ARG A 44 15.90 -2.79 1.17
C ARG A 44 16.91 -2.92 2.31
N LEU A 45 16.72 -3.91 3.17
CA LEU A 45 17.65 -4.26 4.25
C LEU A 45 18.11 -5.71 4.05
N GLY A 46 19.40 -5.88 3.77
CA GLY A 46 19.95 -7.16 3.35
C GLY A 46 19.27 -7.69 2.07
N ASN A 47 18.78 -8.93 2.13
CA ASN A 47 18.10 -9.59 1.01
C ASN A 47 16.57 -9.46 1.03
N CYS A 48 16.02 -8.63 1.92
CA CYS A 48 14.58 -8.50 2.11
C CYS A 48 14.10 -7.05 1.87
N ASN A 49 12.81 -6.95 1.51
CA ASN A 49 12.09 -5.69 1.42
C ASN A 49 11.31 -5.47 2.72
N PHE A 50 11.48 -4.29 3.30
CA PHE A 50 10.75 -3.86 4.48
C PHE A 50 10.00 -2.54 4.23
N PHE A 51 8.98 -2.32 5.03
CA PHE A 51 8.05 -1.21 4.91
C PHE A 51 7.80 -0.60 6.28
N SER A 52 7.59 0.71 6.29
CA SER A 52 7.12 1.43 7.45
C SER A 52 5.59 1.42 7.49
N ARG A 53 5.00 1.74 8.64
CA ARG A 53 3.55 1.95 8.74
C ARG A 53 3.10 3.13 7.87
N ARG A 54 3.93 4.18 7.80
CA ARG A 54 3.67 5.38 6.99
C ARG A 54 3.58 5.06 5.50
N ASP A 55 4.44 4.18 4.97
CA ASP A 55 4.40 3.77 3.55
C ASP A 55 3.02 3.20 3.16
N GLY A 56 2.43 2.38 4.04
CA GLY A 56 1.09 1.83 3.82
C GLY A 56 -0.01 2.90 3.85
N LEU A 57 0.04 3.81 4.83
CA LEU A 57 -0.95 4.89 4.95
C LEU A 57 -0.86 5.92 3.81
N ASP A 58 0.35 6.27 3.38
CA ASP A 58 0.58 7.19 2.27
C ASP A 58 0.05 6.61 0.95
N TRP A 59 0.22 5.30 0.75
CA TRP A 59 -0.41 4.62 -0.36
C TRP A 59 -1.93 4.72 -0.31
N ILE A 60 -2.57 4.53 0.84
CA ILE A 60 -4.03 4.73 0.98
C ILE A 60 -4.44 6.16 0.65
N VAL A 61 -3.69 7.16 1.14
CA VAL A 61 -3.95 8.58 0.83
C VAL A 61 -3.86 8.83 -0.68
N SER A 62 -2.88 8.24 -1.37
CA SER A 62 -2.72 8.37 -2.82
C SER A 62 -3.89 7.79 -3.63
N ARG A 63 -4.69 6.89 -3.04
CA ARG A 63 -5.87 6.27 -3.68
C ARG A 63 -7.09 7.18 -3.72
N LYS A 64 -7.06 8.32 -3.01
CA LYS A 64 -8.15 9.30 -3.03
C LYS A 64 -8.37 9.82 -4.45
N GLN A 65 -9.58 9.60 -4.98
CA GLN A 65 -9.99 10.14 -6.27
C GLN A 65 -10.49 11.57 -6.06
N THR A 66 -9.77 12.56 -6.59
CA THR A 66 -10.10 13.99 -6.43
C THR A 66 -11.10 14.51 -7.48
N GLY A 67 -11.71 13.63 -8.28
CA GLY A 67 -12.62 14.01 -9.36
C GLY A 67 -13.95 13.26 -9.32
N THR A 68 -14.92 13.74 -10.09
CA THR A 68 -16.20 13.06 -10.31
C THR A 68 -15.93 11.66 -10.84
N TYR A 69 -16.52 10.63 -10.23
CA TYR A 69 -16.38 9.25 -10.68
C TYR A 69 -16.76 9.15 -12.17
N ARG A 70 -15.77 8.87 -13.01
CA ARG A 70 -15.97 8.50 -14.42
C ARG A 70 -15.83 6.98 -14.49
N ALA A 71 -16.96 6.29 -14.63
CA ALA A 71 -16.95 4.92 -15.11
C ALA A 71 -16.15 4.90 -16.42
N LYS A 72 -15.27 3.90 -16.61
CA LYS A 72 -14.64 3.70 -17.92
C LYS A 72 -15.79 3.54 -18.93
N SER A 73 -15.93 4.49 -19.85
CA SER A 73 -16.78 4.31 -21.02
C SER A 73 -16.31 3.01 -21.68
N GLY A 74 -17.18 1.99 -21.70
CA GLY A 74 -16.83 0.68 -22.25
C GLY A 74 -16.21 0.90 -23.63
N ALA A 75 -15.02 0.33 -23.84
CA ALA A 75 -14.43 0.26 -25.17
C ALA A 75 -15.41 -0.55 -26.01
N VAL A 76 -16.19 0.13 -26.85
CA VAL A 76 -16.89 -0.49 -27.96
C VAL A 76 -15.80 -0.89 -28.93
N GLN A 77 -15.52 -2.18 -29.00
CA GLN A 77 -14.76 -2.81 -30.08
C GLN A 77 -15.69 -3.05 -31.26
#